data_AF-A0A957AL87-F1
#
_entry.id   AF-A0A957AL87-F1
#
_cell.length_a   1.000
_cell.length_b   1.000
_cell.length_c   1.000
_cell.angle_alpha   90.00
_cell.angle_beta   90.00
_cell.angle_gamma   90.00
#
_symmetry.space_group_name_H-M   'P 1'
#
loop_
_entity.id
_entity.type
_entity.pdbx_description
1 polymer ?
#
loop_
_entity_poly.entity_id
_entity_poly.type
_entity_poly.pdbx_seq_one_letter_code
_entity_poly.pdbx_strand_id
1 'polypeptide(L)'
;MSESLRETGACPSLIQLDRRRILGALAGGALLAGLRPQVSIAQSATPTVDQLTQLAALSKSLCGGGVFGDARTAQLATLLAEDPALSTGAQELLREGSATPAPGSRSPAAQAAAQEILLFWYTGEFNGAPIANHAEVYTQLQAWQAMYTP
;
A
#
# COMPACT_ATOMS: atom_id res chain seq x y z
N MET A 1 49.87 -12.97 42.38
CA MET A 1 50.21 -14.35 42.00
C MET A 1 49.07 -14.86 41.13
N SER A 2 49.38 -15.14 39.85
CA SER A 2 48.71 -16.07 38.92
C SER A 2 47.22 -15.80 38.56
N GLU A 3 46.83 -15.47 37.31
CA GLU A 3 46.85 -16.29 36.05
C GLU A 3 46.28 -17.71 36.27
N SER A 4 45.35 -18.29 35.51
CA SER A 4 44.76 -18.01 34.19
C SER A 4 43.61 -19.03 33.92
N LEU A 5 42.88 -18.82 32.80
CA LEU A 5 42.05 -19.78 32.01
C LEU A 5 40.59 -20.04 32.50
N ARG A 6 39.52 -19.96 31.69
CA ARG A 6 39.37 -20.14 30.23
C ARG A 6 38.10 -19.47 29.70
N GLU A 7 38.23 -18.93 28.48
CA GLU A 7 37.19 -18.63 27.50
C GLU A 7 36.29 -19.85 27.19
N THR A 8 35.02 -19.63 26.79
CA THR A 8 34.54 -19.84 25.40
C THR A 8 33.01 -19.76 25.27
N GLY A 9 32.55 -19.09 24.21
CA GLY A 9 31.18 -19.16 23.66
C GLY A 9 30.38 -17.85 23.83
N ALA A 10 30.60 -16.78 23.04
CA ALA A 10 30.06 -16.57 21.68
C ALA A 10 28.57 -16.95 21.60
N CYS A 11 27.62 -16.03 21.43
CA CYS A 11 27.35 -15.29 20.19
C CYS A 11 26.26 -14.20 20.42
N PRO A 12 25.98 -13.28 19.48
CA PRO A 12 26.33 -11.87 19.63
C PRO A 12 25.16 -10.87 19.52
N SER A 13 25.29 -9.79 20.28
CA SER A 13 25.34 -8.38 19.85
C SER A 13 24.40 -7.83 18.77
N LEU A 14 23.70 -6.77 19.20
CA LEU A 14 23.53 -5.46 18.53
C LEU A 14 22.67 -5.49 17.25
N ILE A 15 21.69 -4.61 17.08
CA ILE A 15 21.94 -3.20 16.77
C ILE A 15 20.62 -2.43 17.01
N GLN A 16 20.60 -1.57 18.04
CA GLN A 16 19.75 -0.39 18.03
C GLN A 16 20.39 0.62 17.07
N LEU A 17 19.66 1.05 16.04
CA LEU A 17 20.06 2.15 15.16
C LEU A 17 19.06 3.29 15.31
N ASP A 18 19.39 4.16 16.26
CA ASP A 18 18.91 5.52 16.42
C ASP A 18 19.08 6.28 15.08
N ARG A 19 17.96 6.56 14.40
CA ARG A 19 17.95 7.13 13.05
C ARG A 19 17.75 8.65 13.07
N ARG A 20 18.34 9.34 14.05
CA ARG A 20 18.36 10.82 14.11
C ARG A 20 19.78 11.34 14.17
N ARG A 21 20.29 11.72 12.99
CA ARG A 21 21.35 12.71 12.70
C ARG A 21 22.25 12.15 11.61
N ILE A 22 22.16 12.67 10.38
CA ILE A 22 23.35 13.08 9.63
C ILE A 22 22.99 14.33 8.81
N LEU A 23 23.52 15.45 9.26
CA LEU A 23 23.66 16.72 8.55
C LEU A 23 25.11 16.76 8.04
N GLY A 24 25.28 17.06 6.75
CA GLY A 24 26.49 17.71 6.22
C GLY A 24 27.49 16.84 5.46
N ALA A 25 27.68 17.16 4.17
CA ALA A 25 29.00 17.55 3.62
C ALA A 25 28.86 18.02 2.16
N LEU A 26 29.34 19.24 1.90
CA LEU A 26 29.56 19.86 0.59
C LEU A 26 30.99 19.58 0.13
N ALA A 27 31.19 19.15 -1.12
CA ALA A 27 32.39 19.43 -1.93
C ALA A 27 32.12 19.05 -3.40
N GLY A 28 32.45 19.97 -4.34
CA GLY A 28 32.15 19.89 -5.78
C GLY A 28 32.98 18.86 -6.55
N GLY A 29 32.92 18.76 -7.88
CA GLY A 29 32.14 19.43 -8.92
C GLY A 29 32.66 18.91 -10.26
N ALA A 30 31.79 18.59 -11.22
CA ALA A 30 32.08 18.53 -12.67
C ALA A 30 30.81 18.14 -13.44
N LEU A 31 30.73 18.66 -14.67
CA LEU A 31 29.61 18.63 -15.59
C LEU A 31 29.03 17.22 -15.84
N LEU A 32 27.72 17.07 -15.58
CA LEU A 32 26.83 16.28 -16.42
C LEU A 32 25.56 17.09 -16.64
N ALA A 33 25.47 17.70 -17.83
CA ALA A 33 24.22 18.15 -18.38
C ALA A 33 23.27 16.94 -18.53
N GLY A 34 22.03 17.07 -18.05
CA GLY A 34 20.92 16.27 -18.58
C GLY A 34 20.07 15.47 -17.59
N LEU A 35 20.40 15.34 -16.32
CA LEU A 35 19.56 14.61 -15.36
C LEU A 35 18.94 15.58 -14.36
N ARG A 36 17.88 16.28 -14.81
CA ARG A 36 16.89 16.80 -13.86
C ARG A 36 16.34 15.56 -13.13
N PRO A 37 16.46 15.44 -11.80
CA PRO A 37 15.56 14.55 -11.10
C PRO A 37 14.18 15.14 -11.37
N GLN A 38 13.40 14.48 -12.24
CA GLN A 38 11.96 14.65 -12.17
C GLN A 38 11.57 14.08 -10.82
N VAL A 39 11.63 14.94 -9.79
CA VAL A 39 10.71 14.85 -8.69
C VAL A 39 9.35 15.06 -9.36
N SER A 40 8.77 13.98 -9.86
CA SER A 40 7.32 13.89 -9.99
C SER A 40 6.83 14.08 -8.58
N ILE A 41 6.54 15.33 -8.25
CA ILE A 41 5.68 15.69 -7.14
C ILE A 41 4.48 14.80 -7.37
N ALA A 42 4.30 13.79 -6.51
CA ALA A 42 3.13 12.93 -6.55
C ALA A 42 1.95 13.87 -6.55
N GLN A 43 1.35 14.04 -7.73
CA GLN A 43 0.24 14.94 -7.89
C GLN A 43 -0.88 14.18 -7.20
N SER A 44 -1.12 14.51 -5.93
CA SER A 44 -2.34 14.19 -5.21
C SER A 44 -3.47 14.94 -5.91
N ALA A 45 -3.74 14.55 -7.16
CA ALA A 45 -4.92 14.95 -7.88
C ALA A 45 -6.07 14.31 -7.10
N THR A 46 -6.99 15.15 -6.66
CA THR A 46 -8.27 14.67 -6.13
C THR A 46 -8.83 13.68 -7.16
N PRO A 47 -9.16 12.44 -6.76
CA PRO A 47 -9.64 11.44 -7.70
C PRO A 47 -10.89 11.95 -8.41
N THR A 48 -10.92 11.80 -9.74
CA THR A 48 -12.09 12.22 -10.53
C THR A 48 -13.27 11.30 -10.29
N VAL A 49 -14.49 11.76 -10.57
CA VAL A 49 -15.72 10.93 -10.45
C VAL A 49 -15.60 9.64 -11.27
N ASP A 50 -14.98 9.72 -12.45
CA ASP A 50 -14.72 8.56 -13.32
C ASP A 50 -13.75 7.56 -12.66
N GLN A 51 -12.66 8.05 -12.06
CA GLN A 51 -11.71 7.19 -11.33
C GLN A 51 -12.34 6.51 -10.12
N LEU A 52 -13.20 7.22 -9.36
CA LEU A 52 -13.93 6.63 -8.25
C LEU A 52 -14.90 5.54 -8.73
N THR A 53 -15.57 5.76 -9.86
CA THR A 53 -16.47 4.77 -10.47
C THR A 53 -15.69 3.51 -10.88
N GLN A 54 -14.53 3.68 -11.53
CA GLN A 54 -13.68 2.55 -11.93
C GLN A 54 -13.11 1.82 -10.71
N LEU A 55 -12.68 2.53 -9.67
CA LEU A 55 -12.17 1.94 -8.44
C LEU A 55 -13.24 1.16 -7.68
N ALA A 56 -14.48 1.65 -7.64
CA ALA A 56 -15.61 0.93 -7.08
C ALA A 56 -15.91 -0.36 -7.87
N ALA A 57 -15.86 -0.29 -9.20
CA ALA A 57 -16.04 -1.46 -10.07
C ALA A 57 -14.93 -2.51 -9.88
N LEU A 58 -13.67 -2.07 -9.78
CA LEU A 58 -12.52 -2.92 -9.47
C LEU A 58 -12.70 -3.58 -8.09
N SER A 59 -13.04 -2.79 -7.06
CA SER A 59 -13.27 -3.27 -5.71
C SER A 59 -14.37 -4.33 -5.67
N LYS A 60 -15.46 -4.11 -6.42
CA LYS A 60 -16.55 -5.08 -6.58
C LYS A 60 -16.09 -6.38 -7.23
N SER A 61 -15.27 -6.30 -8.28
CA SER A 61 -14.72 -7.50 -8.93
C SER A 61 -13.80 -8.28 -7.98
N LEU A 62 -12.89 -7.58 -7.28
CA LEU A 62 -11.95 -8.19 -6.35
C LEU A 62 -12.65 -8.84 -5.15
N CYS A 63 -13.67 -8.20 -4.59
CA CYS A 63 -14.41 -8.71 -3.43
C CYS A 63 -15.53 -9.69 -3.80
N GLY A 64 -15.73 -10.00 -5.09
CA GLY A 64 -16.77 -10.91 -5.56
C GLY A 64 -18.21 -10.38 -5.41
N GLY A 65 -18.39 -9.06 -5.28
CA GLY A 65 -19.70 -8.41 -5.13
C GLY A 65 -19.78 -7.43 -3.95
N GLY A 66 -20.93 -6.77 -3.80
CA GLY A 66 -21.20 -5.79 -2.74
C GLY A 66 -21.61 -4.41 -3.24
N VAL A 67 -21.81 -3.49 -2.28
CA VAL A 67 -22.18 -2.08 -2.51
C VAL A 67 -21.07 -1.19 -1.99
N PHE A 68 -20.35 -0.52 -2.88
CA PHE A 68 -19.17 0.27 -2.55
C PHE A 68 -19.52 1.76 -2.59
N GLY A 69 -19.68 2.39 -1.43
CA GLY A 69 -20.13 3.79 -1.33
C GLY A 69 -19.05 4.82 -1.70
N ASP A 70 -19.46 5.89 -2.38
CA ASP A 70 -18.56 6.93 -2.93
C ASP A 70 -17.59 7.52 -1.91
N ALA A 71 -18.07 7.85 -0.71
CA ALA A 71 -17.24 8.44 0.34
C ALA A 71 -16.09 7.52 0.77
N ARG A 72 -16.35 6.21 0.81
CA ARG A 72 -15.35 5.21 1.22
C ARG A 72 -14.42 4.83 0.08
N THR A 73 -14.95 4.76 -1.14
CA THR A 73 -14.12 4.65 -2.34
C THR A 73 -13.17 5.84 -2.47
N ALA A 74 -13.60 7.05 -2.12
CA ALA A 74 -12.75 8.24 -2.08
C ALA A 74 -11.68 8.16 -0.98
N GLN A 75 -12.02 7.61 0.19
CA GLN A 75 -11.04 7.33 1.25
C GLN A 75 -9.97 6.35 0.77
N LEU A 76 -10.37 5.23 0.18
CA LEU A 76 -9.45 4.25 -0.41
C LEU A 76 -8.55 4.87 -1.48
N ALA A 77 -9.11 5.66 -2.40
CA ALA A 77 -8.34 6.36 -3.42
C ALA A 77 -7.29 7.30 -2.83
N THR A 78 -7.63 7.99 -1.73
CA THR A 78 -6.69 8.86 -1.00
C THR A 78 -5.55 8.04 -0.40
N LEU A 79 -5.87 6.95 0.30
CA LEU A 79 -4.88 6.07 0.94
C LEU A 79 -3.93 5.41 -0.09
N LEU A 80 -4.46 4.96 -1.23
CA LEU A 80 -3.65 4.41 -2.32
C LEU A 80 -2.73 5.47 -2.95
N ALA A 81 -3.15 6.74 -2.96
CA ALA A 81 -2.35 7.84 -3.50
C ALA A 81 -1.22 8.29 -2.56
N GLU A 82 -1.30 7.97 -1.26
CA GLU A 82 -0.23 8.28 -0.28
C GLU A 82 1.01 7.41 -0.47
N ASP A 83 0.86 6.20 -1.02
CA ASP A 83 1.96 5.29 -1.34
C ASP A 83 2.19 5.20 -2.87
N PRO A 84 3.35 5.67 -3.39
CA PRO A 84 3.65 5.64 -4.82
C PRO A 84 3.61 4.24 -5.46
N ALA A 85 4.00 3.20 -4.72
CA ALA A 85 4.01 1.83 -5.22
C ALA A 85 2.58 1.30 -5.32
N LEU A 86 1.74 1.54 -4.29
CA LEU A 86 0.33 1.15 -4.32
C LEU A 86 -0.45 1.95 -5.36
N SER A 87 -0.16 3.25 -5.52
CA SER A 87 -0.76 4.09 -6.57
C SER A 87 -0.45 3.54 -7.96
N THR A 88 0.82 3.17 -8.21
CA THR A 88 1.24 2.57 -9.48
C THR A 88 0.54 1.24 -9.73
N GLY A 89 0.48 0.38 -8.71
CA GLY A 89 -0.23 -0.90 -8.78
C GLY A 89 -1.73 -0.74 -9.03
N ALA A 90 -2.38 0.20 -8.35
CA ALA A 90 -3.80 0.49 -8.54
C ALA A 90 -4.09 0.98 -9.97
N GLN A 91 -3.23 1.82 -10.54
CA GLN A 91 -3.37 2.22 -11.94
C GLN A 91 -3.19 1.06 -12.93
N GLU A 92 -2.29 0.12 -12.65
CA GLU A 92 -2.15 -1.10 -13.44
C GLU A 92 -3.45 -1.92 -13.41
N LEU A 93 -3.99 -2.15 -12.21
CA LEU A 93 -5.27 -2.86 -12.04
C LEU A 93 -6.44 -2.17 -12.77
N LEU A 94 -6.51 -0.84 -12.73
CA LEU A 94 -7.55 -0.08 -13.43
C LEU A 94 -7.43 -0.21 -14.96
N ARG A 95 -6.20 -0.30 -15.50
CA ARG A 95 -5.97 -0.52 -16.94
C ARG A 95 -6.30 -1.94 -17.38
N GLU A 96 -6.09 -2.95 -16.53
CA GLU A 96 -6.53 -4.33 -16.76
C GLU A 96 -8.06 -4.44 -16.76
N GLY A 97 -8.73 -3.54 -16.05
CA GLY A 97 -10.18 -3.48 -15.92
C GLY A 97 -10.73 -4.47 -14.89
N SER A 98 -12.05 -4.65 -14.88
CA SER A 98 -12.75 -5.50 -13.89
C SER A 98 -12.64 -7.00 -14.16
N ALA A 99 -11.86 -7.42 -15.16
CA ALA A 99 -11.67 -8.83 -15.46
C ALA A 99 -10.86 -9.49 -14.34
N THR A 100 -11.35 -10.62 -13.80
CA THR A 100 -10.56 -11.44 -12.88
C THR A 100 -9.29 -11.88 -13.60
N PRO A 101 -8.10 -11.43 -13.18
CA PRO A 101 -6.90 -11.72 -13.97
C PRO A 101 -6.43 -13.14 -13.75
N ALA A 102 -5.68 -13.63 -14.73
CA ALA A 102 -5.01 -14.90 -14.64
C ALA A 102 -3.94 -14.86 -13.52
N PRO A 103 -3.83 -15.92 -12.69
CA PRO A 103 -2.80 -15.99 -11.67
C PRO A 103 -1.40 -15.85 -12.30
N GLY A 104 -0.58 -14.95 -11.74
CA GLY A 104 0.80 -14.71 -12.18
C GLY A 104 1.00 -13.64 -13.25
N SER A 105 -0.05 -12.98 -13.76
CA SER A 105 0.09 -11.93 -14.78
C SER A 105 0.39 -10.53 -14.22
N ARG A 106 0.12 -10.29 -12.93
CA ARG A 106 0.23 -8.97 -12.29
C ARG A 106 1.64 -8.67 -11.79
N SER A 107 2.04 -7.41 -11.89
CA SER A 107 3.25 -6.93 -11.24
C SER A 107 3.18 -7.06 -9.71
N PRO A 108 4.32 -7.07 -9.00
CA PRO A 108 4.33 -7.05 -7.53
C PRO A 108 3.58 -5.86 -6.94
N ALA A 109 3.63 -4.69 -7.60
CA ALA A 109 2.91 -3.50 -7.18
C ALA A 109 1.39 -3.67 -7.34
N ALA A 110 0.93 -4.25 -8.45
CA ALA A 110 -0.49 -4.55 -8.66
C ALA A 110 -1.01 -5.61 -7.69
N GLN A 111 -0.20 -6.62 -7.35
CA GLN A 111 -0.55 -7.60 -6.32
C GLN A 111 -0.68 -6.95 -4.94
N ALA A 112 0.27 -6.11 -4.55
CA ALA A 112 0.23 -5.37 -3.28
C ALA A 112 -1.00 -4.44 -3.21
N ALA A 113 -1.27 -3.67 -4.27
CA ALA A 113 -2.45 -2.81 -4.35
C ALA A 113 -3.76 -3.62 -4.25
N ALA A 114 -3.86 -4.75 -4.95
CA ALA A 114 -5.03 -5.62 -4.86
C ALA A 114 -5.23 -6.18 -3.44
N GLN A 115 -4.14 -6.57 -2.79
CA GLN A 115 -4.17 -7.05 -1.41
C GLN A 115 -4.62 -5.96 -0.43
N GLU A 116 -4.11 -4.74 -0.55
CA GLU A 116 -4.52 -3.61 0.28
C GLU A 116 -5.98 -3.21 0.04
N ILE A 117 -6.46 -3.24 -1.21
CA ILE A 117 -7.88 -3.03 -1.52
C ILE A 117 -8.74 -4.10 -0.84
N LEU A 118 -8.33 -5.37 -0.88
CA LEU A 118 -9.06 -6.45 -0.22
C LEU A 118 -9.07 -6.28 1.30
N LEU A 119 -7.92 -6.01 1.93
CA LEU A 119 -7.84 -5.76 3.37
C LEU A 119 -8.71 -4.56 3.78
N PHE A 120 -8.65 -3.49 3.00
CA PHE A 120 -9.46 -2.30 3.24
C PHE A 120 -10.95 -2.62 3.30
N TRP A 121 -11.47 -3.48 2.42
CA TRP A 121 -12.90 -3.83 2.38
C TRP A 121 -13.29 -4.96 3.33
N TYR A 122 -12.41 -5.93 3.58
CA TYR A 122 -12.75 -7.09 4.42
C TYR A 122 -12.50 -6.87 5.91
N THR A 123 -11.41 -6.19 6.26
CA THR A 123 -11.01 -5.97 7.66
C THR A 123 -11.10 -4.50 8.06
N GLY A 124 -11.19 -3.59 7.09
CA GLY A 124 -11.08 -2.15 7.38
C GLY A 124 -9.67 -1.77 7.82
N GLU A 125 -8.66 -2.47 7.31
CA GLU A 125 -7.25 -2.15 7.54
C GLU A 125 -6.60 -1.67 6.24
N PHE A 126 -5.61 -0.79 6.37
CA PHE A 126 -4.77 -0.35 5.27
C PHE A 126 -3.33 -0.17 5.78
N ASN A 127 -2.35 -0.73 5.07
CA ASN A 127 -0.95 -0.77 5.49
C ASN A 127 -0.76 -1.30 6.94
N GLY A 128 -1.56 -2.28 7.33
CA GLY A 128 -1.51 -2.90 8.66
C GLY A 128 -2.06 -2.03 9.81
N ALA A 129 -2.74 -0.93 9.50
CA ALA A 129 -3.41 -0.07 10.49
C ALA A 129 -4.93 -0.03 10.25
N PRO A 130 -5.76 -0.01 11.31
CA PRO A 130 -7.20 0.13 11.16
C PRO A 130 -7.56 1.53 10.64
N ILE A 131 -8.47 1.58 9.67
CA ILE A 131 -8.99 2.85 9.15
C ILE A 131 -10.07 3.41 10.08
N ALA A 132 -10.32 4.72 9.97
CA ALA A 132 -11.44 5.35 10.65
C ALA A 132 -12.77 4.70 10.24
N ASN A 133 -13.63 4.39 11.22
CA ASN A 133 -14.92 3.74 11.03
C ASN A 133 -14.83 2.32 10.38
N HIS A 134 -13.77 1.56 10.67
CA HIS A 134 -13.55 0.21 10.14
C HIS A 134 -14.74 -0.75 10.41
N ALA A 135 -15.47 -0.56 11.52
CA ALA A 135 -16.61 -1.39 11.90
C ALA A 135 -17.78 -1.34 10.90
N GLU A 136 -17.83 -0.35 10.02
CA GLU A 136 -18.91 -0.21 9.04
C GLU A 136 -18.56 -0.90 7.70
N VAL A 137 -17.30 -1.33 7.51
CA VAL A 137 -16.78 -1.76 6.20
C VAL A 137 -17.37 -3.09 5.77
N TYR A 138 -17.39 -4.07 6.65
CA TYR A 138 -17.83 -5.43 6.29
C TYR A 138 -19.31 -5.50 5.90
N THR A 139 -20.17 -4.61 6.40
CA THR A 139 -21.61 -4.58 6.07
C THR A 139 -21.90 -4.34 4.58
N GLN A 140 -20.93 -3.78 3.86
CA GLN A 140 -21.02 -3.44 2.45
C GLN A 140 -20.71 -4.63 1.53
N LEU A 141 -20.10 -5.68 2.07
CA LEU A 141 -19.70 -6.86 1.32
C LEU A 141 -20.86 -7.84 1.13
N GLN A 142 -21.03 -8.33 -0.10
CA GLN A 142 -22.02 -9.36 -0.39
C GLN A 142 -21.75 -10.67 0.37
N ALA A 143 -20.47 -11.02 0.57
CA ALA A 143 -20.08 -12.19 1.37
C ALA A 143 -20.58 -12.12 2.81
N TRP A 144 -20.57 -10.92 3.41
CA TRP A 144 -21.14 -10.69 4.73
C TRP A 144 -22.65 -10.75 4.73
N GLN A 145 -23.30 -10.11 3.74
CA GLN A 145 -24.75 -10.15 3.60
C GLN A 145 -25.29 -11.58 3.45
N ALA A 146 -24.56 -12.43 2.70
CA ALA A 146 -24.92 -13.84 2.52
C ALA A 146 -25.01 -14.63 3.83
N MET A 147 -24.24 -14.26 4.86
CA MET A 147 -24.30 -14.91 6.18
C MET A 147 -25.54 -14.54 7.01
N TYR A 148 -26.22 -13.43 6.68
CA TYR A 148 -27.37 -12.91 7.43
C TYR A 148 -28.69 -13.00 6.66
N THR A 149 -28.67 -13.51 5.42
CA THR A 149 -29.88 -13.89 4.68
C THR A 149 -30.37 -15.27 5.14
N PRO A 150 -31.60 -15.38 5.69
CA PRO A 150 -32.20 -16.66 6.09
C PRO A 150 -32.56 -17.56 4.90
#